data_AF-A0A6N7YYK2-F1
#
_entry.id   AF-A0A6N7YYK2-F1
#
_cell.length_a   1.000
_cell.length_b   1.000
_cell.length_c   1.000
_cell.angle_alpha   90.00
_cell.angle_beta   90.00
_cell.angle_gamma   90.00
#
_symmetry.space_group_name_H-M   'P 1'
#
loop_
_entity.id
_entity.type
_entity.pdbx_description
1 polymer ?
#
loop_
_entity_poly.entity_id
_entity_poly.type
_entity_poly.pdbx_seq_one_letter_code
_entity_poly.pdbx_strand_id
1 'polypeptide(L)'
;MEDIPTTETMANGHAYQPAGVYGSGTFSAIYHRAYDWGLPDYQAKAMAAIACEMFGDAANVAENCIQQVKGEFDYGERGRYWCEYYGSLPWIPSLKSWV
;
A
#
# COMPACT_ATOMS: atom_id res chain seq x y z
N MET A 1 -24.00 -0.43 -19.03
CA MET A 1 -23.38 0.65 -18.25
C MET A 1 -22.81 -0.06 -17.04
N GLU A 2 -21.51 -0.35 -17.07
CA GLU A 2 -20.86 -1.19 -16.05
C GLU A 2 -20.79 -0.41 -14.74
N ASP A 3 -21.37 -1.00 -13.70
CA ASP A 3 -21.37 -0.50 -12.32
C ASP A 3 -19.91 -0.50 -11.83
N ILE A 4 -19.27 0.65 -11.82
CA ILE A 4 -18.01 0.83 -11.10
C ILE A 4 -18.43 0.93 -9.63
N PRO A 5 -18.05 -0.01 -8.73
CA PRO A 5 -18.43 0.08 -7.33
C PRO A 5 -17.60 1.19 -6.68
N THR A 6 -18.07 2.44 -6.77
CA THR A 6 -17.28 3.64 -6.40
C THR A 6 -17.60 4.26 -5.05
N THR A 7 -18.51 3.74 -4.23
CA THR A 7 -18.98 4.57 -3.10
C THR A 7 -19.12 3.88 -1.74
N GLU A 8 -19.36 2.58 -1.65
CA GLU A 8 -19.47 1.92 -0.34
C GLU A 8 -18.11 1.47 0.23
N THR A 9 -17.11 1.18 -0.60
CA THR A 9 -15.75 0.88 -0.12
C THR A 9 -15.05 2.12 0.47
N MET A 10 -15.44 3.32 0.04
CA MET A 10 -14.93 4.58 0.63
C MET A 10 -15.51 4.89 2.01
N ALA A 11 -16.63 4.26 2.40
CA ALA A 11 -17.30 4.52 3.67
C ALA A 11 -16.72 3.74 4.88
N ASN A 12 -15.90 2.71 4.63
CA ASN A 12 -15.38 1.79 5.67
C ASN A 12 -13.92 2.05 6.12
N GLY A 13 -13.37 3.25 5.86
CA GLY A 13 -12.07 3.64 6.45
C GLY A 13 -10.82 3.38 5.59
N HIS A 14 -10.99 3.05 4.31
CA HIS A 14 -9.89 2.97 3.32
C HIS A 14 -9.76 4.29 2.55
N ALA A 15 -9.53 5.39 3.28
CA ALA A 15 -9.64 6.76 2.77
C ALA A 15 -8.61 7.13 1.68
N TYR A 16 -7.58 6.32 1.48
CA TYR A 16 -6.54 6.57 0.48
C TYR A 16 -6.75 5.66 -0.74
N GLN A 17 -7.39 6.22 -1.77
CA GLN A 17 -7.47 5.58 -3.08
C GLN A 17 -6.06 5.18 -3.55
N PRO A 18 -5.84 3.98 -4.14
CA PRO A 18 -4.53 3.47 -4.54
C PRO A 18 -3.68 4.48 -5.32
N ALA A 19 -4.32 5.28 -6.20
CA ALA A 19 -3.67 6.31 -7.02
C ALA A 19 -3.07 7.48 -6.22
N GLY A 20 -3.68 7.86 -5.08
CA GLY A 20 -3.15 8.93 -4.22
C GLY A 20 -1.94 8.49 -3.39
N VAL A 21 -1.77 7.18 -3.21
CA VAL A 21 -0.72 6.61 -2.36
C VAL A 21 0.62 6.52 -3.07
N TYR A 22 0.62 6.18 -4.35
CA TYR A 22 1.85 6.07 -5.16
C TYR A 22 2.68 7.36 -5.26
N GLY A 23 2.06 8.53 -5.03
CA GLY A 23 2.73 9.83 -5.04
C GLY A 23 3.28 10.28 -3.68
N SER A 24 3.03 9.52 -2.61
CA SER A 24 3.45 9.88 -1.25
C SER A 24 4.89 9.45 -0.96
N GLY A 25 5.65 10.31 -0.27
CA GLY A 25 6.98 9.98 0.23
C GLY A 25 6.95 8.80 1.22
N THR A 26 5.88 8.67 2.00
CA THR A 26 5.64 7.54 2.90
C THR A 26 5.56 6.22 2.13
N PHE A 27 4.84 6.22 1.00
CA PHE A 27 4.67 5.01 0.21
C PHE A 27 6.03 4.52 -0.32
N SER A 28 6.81 5.40 -0.95
CA SER A 28 8.12 5.03 -1.47
C SER A 28 9.07 4.54 -0.37
N ALA A 29 9.12 5.23 0.77
CA ALA A 29 9.99 4.86 1.88
C ALA A 29 9.69 3.45 2.41
N ILE A 30 8.42 3.16 2.70
CA ILE A 30 8.00 1.86 3.23
C ILE A 30 8.08 0.76 2.18
N TYR A 31 7.71 1.06 0.92
CA TYR A 31 7.81 0.11 -0.19
C TYR A 31 9.24 -0.38 -0.35
N HIS A 32 10.23 0.52 -0.43
CA HIS A 32 11.63 0.13 -0.60
C HIS A 32 12.11 -0.69 0.60
N ARG A 33 11.76 -0.28 1.82
CA ARG A 33 12.15 -1.01 3.03
C ARG A 33 11.57 -2.42 3.09
N ALA A 34 10.29 -2.57 2.74
CA ALA A 34 9.62 -3.86 2.67
C ALA A 34 10.20 -4.75 1.56
N TYR A 35 10.51 -4.16 0.40
CA TYR A 35 11.15 -4.87 -0.71
C TYR A 35 12.56 -5.36 -0.34
N ASP A 36 13.35 -4.54 0.37
CA ASP A 36 14.68 -4.92 0.87
C ASP A 36 14.63 -6.05 1.90
N TRP A 37 13.50 -6.22 2.60
CA TRP A 37 13.26 -7.39 3.47
C TRP A 37 12.90 -8.67 2.70
N GLY A 38 12.81 -8.60 1.37
CA GLY A 38 12.50 -9.74 0.52
C GLY A 38 11.00 -10.00 0.36
N LEU A 39 10.13 -9.04 0.72
CA LEU A 39 8.70 -9.17 0.45
C LEU A 39 8.45 -9.11 -1.08
N PRO A 40 7.58 -9.96 -1.63
CA PRO A 40 7.06 -9.82 -2.98
C PRO A 40 6.51 -8.42 -3.25
N ASP A 41 6.62 -7.95 -4.50
CA ASP A 41 6.23 -6.58 -4.89
C ASP A 41 4.81 -6.19 -4.43
N TYR A 42 3.82 -7.08 -4.57
CA TYR A 42 2.45 -6.81 -4.14
C TYR A 42 2.30 -6.71 -2.61
N GLN A 43 3.09 -7.47 -1.85
CA GLN A 43 3.13 -7.39 -0.39
C GLN A 43 3.83 -6.12 0.08
N ALA A 44 4.92 -5.73 -0.59
CA ALA A 44 5.59 -4.46 -0.32
C ALA A 44 4.68 -3.25 -0.59
N LYS A 45 3.91 -3.28 -1.70
CA LYS A 45 2.89 -2.27 -2.01
C LYS A 45 1.76 -2.25 -0.99
N ALA A 46 1.30 -3.42 -0.54
CA ALA A 46 0.28 -3.51 0.50
C ALA A 46 0.78 -2.89 1.82
N MET A 47 1.99 -3.23 2.25
CA MET A 47 2.59 -2.67 3.46
C MET A 47 2.77 -1.14 3.36
N ALA A 48 3.17 -0.63 2.20
CA ALA A 48 3.29 0.81 1.95
C ALA A 48 1.93 1.53 1.96
N ALA A 49 0.87 0.89 1.45
CA ALA A 49 -0.48 1.44 1.49
C ALA A 49 -1.02 1.57 2.92
N ILE A 50 -0.79 0.55 3.75
CA ILE A 50 -1.13 0.58 5.18
C ILE A 50 -0.42 1.73 5.89
N ALA A 51 0.87 1.93 5.62
CA ALA A 51 1.62 3.02 6.21
C ALA A 51 1.04 4.41 5.85
N CYS A 52 0.58 4.58 4.61
CA CYS A 52 -0.04 5.82 4.19
C CYS A 52 -1.42 6.02 4.82
N GLU A 53 -2.20 4.95 5.03
CA GLU A 53 -3.44 5.04 5.80
C GLU A 53 -3.19 5.44 7.26
N MET A 54 -2.12 4.91 7.87
CA MET A 54 -1.78 5.18 9.28
C MET A 54 -1.17 6.56 9.49
N PHE A 55 -0.34 7.03 8.56
CA PHE A 55 0.55 8.18 8.79
C PHE A 55 0.46 9.28 7.72
N GLY A 56 -0.32 9.11 6.66
CA GLY A 56 -0.36 10.04 5.53
C GLY A 56 1.01 10.19 4.88
N ASP A 57 1.41 11.43 4.55
CA ASP A 57 2.69 11.74 3.89
C ASP A 57 3.88 11.96 4.84
N ALA A 58 3.78 11.47 6.09
CA ALA A 58 4.84 11.60 7.09
C ALA A 58 5.87 10.46 7.02
N ALA A 59 6.69 10.42 5.95
CA ALA A 59 7.63 9.33 5.68
C ALA A 59 8.54 8.96 6.87
N ASN A 60 9.15 9.95 7.52
CA ASN A 60 10.02 9.74 8.68
C ASN A 60 9.29 9.07 9.85
N VAL A 61 8.00 9.40 10.06
CA VAL A 61 7.20 8.80 11.14
C VAL A 61 6.86 7.36 10.78
N ALA A 62 6.46 7.11 9.54
CA ALA A 62 6.16 5.76 9.07
C ALA A 62 7.37 4.83 9.15
N GLU A 63 8.57 5.28 8.78
CA GLU A 63 9.80 4.50 8.90
C GLU A 63 10.14 4.16 10.35
N ASN A 64 10.02 5.14 11.25
CA ASN A 64 10.26 4.93 12.68
C ASN A 64 9.22 3.96 13.30
N CYS A 65 8.00 3.96 12.77
CA CYS A 65 6.90 3.10 13.21
C CYS A 65 6.71 1.85 12.34
N ILE A 66 7.69 1.45 11.52
CA ILE A 66 7.51 0.37 10.54
C ILE A 66 7.14 -0.99 11.15
N GLN A 67 7.52 -1.24 12.40
CA GLN A 67 7.10 -2.46 13.12
C GLN A 67 5.59 -2.46 13.42
N GLN A 68 4.98 -1.30 13.64
CA GLN A 68 3.52 -1.19 13.79
C GLN A 68 2.82 -1.43 12.46
N VAL A 69 3.35 -0.88 11.35
CA VAL A 69 2.87 -1.16 9.99
C VAL A 69 2.95 -2.65 9.69
N LYS A 70 4.06 -3.31 10.08
CA LYS A 70 4.24 -4.75 9.89
C LYS A 70 3.22 -5.56 10.69
N GLY A 71 2.96 -5.17 11.94
CA GLY A 71 1.92 -5.81 12.75
C GLY A 71 0.54 -5.72 12.11
N GLU A 72 0.18 -4.55 11.58
CA GLU A 72 -1.08 -4.34 10.85
C GLU A 72 -1.12 -5.11 9.52
N PHE A 73 0.03 -5.25 8.85
CA PHE A 73 0.17 -6.06 7.64
C PHE A 73 -0.03 -7.56 7.90
N ASP A 74 0.59 -8.10 8.96
CA ASP A 74 0.55 -9.54 9.27
C ASP A 74 -0.79 -9.98 9.88
N TYR A 75 -1.41 -9.11 10.70
CA TYR A 75 -2.55 -9.51 11.55
C TYR A 75 -3.79 -8.62 11.40
N GLY A 76 -3.67 -7.44 10.77
CA GLY A 76 -4.77 -6.50 10.62
C GLY A 76 -5.66 -6.78 9.41
N GLU A 77 -6.91 -6.33 9.49
CA GLU A 77 -7.86 -6.44 8.36
C GLU A 77 -7.38 -5.62 7.15
N ARG A 78 -6.69 -4.50 7.39
CA ARG A 78 -6.04 -3.69 6.35
C ARG A 78 -4.97 -4.48 5.61
N GLY A 79 -4.17 -5.25 6.35
CA GLY A 79 -3.14 -6.16 5.81
C GLY A 79 -3.71 -7.13 4.79
N ARG A 80 -4.80 -7.82 5.18
CA ARG A 80 -5.52 -8.75 4.29
C ARG A 80 -6.08 -8.04 3.06
N TYR A 81 -6.80 -6.95 3.25
CA TYR A 81 -7.42 -6.18 2.17
C TYR A 81 -6.41 -5.73 1.12
N TRP A 82 -5.33 -5.07 1.55
CA TRP A 82 -4.33 -4.54 0.61
C TRP A 82 -3.52 -5.64 -0.07
N CYS A 83 -3.24 -6.76 0.63
CA CYS A 83 -2.63 -7.93 0.00
C CYS A 83 -3.50 -8.51 -1.11
N GLU A 84 -4.80 -8.68 -0.87
CA GLU A 84 -5.76 -9.17 -1.86
C GLU A 84 -5.87 -8.20 -3.04
N TYR A 85 -6.00 -6.90 -2.76
CA TYR A 85 -6.06 -5.86 -3.79
C TYR A 85 -4.82 -5.90 -4.70
N TYR A 86 -3.62 -5.71 -4.16
CA TYR A 86 -2.39 -5.67 -4.97
C TYR A 86 -2.03 -7.03 -5.57
N GLY A 87 -2.40 -8.14 -4.92
CA GLY A 87 -2.22 -9.49 -5.46
C GLY A 87 -3.18 -9.84 -6.60
N SER A 88 -4.36 -9.20 -6.65
CA SER A 88 -5.34 -9.38 -7.73
C SER A 88 -5.03 -8.58 -9.00
N LEU A 89 -4.19 -7.54 -8.88
CA LEU A 89 -3.81 -6.74 -10.04
C LEU A 89 -3.01 -7.61 -11.02
N PRO A 90 -3.30 -7.53 -12.33
CA PRO A 90 -2.48 -8.22 -13.32
C PRO A 90 -1.04 -7.80 -13.11
N TRP A 91 -0.13 -8.78 -13.04
CA TRP A 91 1.30 -8.49 -12.93
C TRP A 91 1.70 -7.67 -14.17
N ILE A 92 1.96 -6.38 -13.97
CA ILE A 92 2.49 -5.51 -15.03
C ILE A 92 4.01 -5.59 -14.90
N PRO A 93 4.71 -6.26 -15.83
CA PRO A 93 6.16 -6.21 -15.86
C PRO A 93 6.58 -4.77 -16.20
N SER A 94 7.08 -4.08 -15.18
CA SER A 94 8.05 -2.98 -15.27
C SER A 94 7.55 -1.60 -15.72
N LEU A 95 7.72 -0.61 -14.83
CA LEU A 95 8.17 0.74 -15.20
C LEU A 95 9.72 0.78 -15.23
N LYS A 96 10.36 -0.23 -15.85
CA LYS A 96 11.74 -0.10 -16.34
C LYS A 96 11.64 0.11 -17.83
N SER A 97 11.48 1.35 -18.26
CA SER A 97 11.76 1.85 -19.61
C SER A 97 11.37 3.33 -19.70
N TRP A 98 12.00 4.18 -18.90
CA TRP A 98 12.20 5.57 -19.32
C TRP A 98 13.69 5.83 -19.18
N VAL A 99 14.34 5.65 -20.33
CA VAL A 99 15.62 6.25 -20.69
C VAL A 99 15.51 7.76 -20.54
#